data_AF-A0AAD2PS86-F1
#
_entry.id   AF-A0AAD2PS86-F1
#
_cell.length_a   1.000
_cell.length_b   1.000
_cell.length_c   1.000
_cell.angle_alpha   90.00
_cell.angle_beta   90.00
_cell.angle_gamma   90.00
#
_symmetry.space_group_name_H-M   'P 1'
#
loop_
_entity.id
_entity.type
_entity.pdbx_description
1 polymer ?
#
loop_
_entity_poly.entity_id
_entity_poly.type
_entity_poly.pdbx_seq_one_letter_code
_entity_poly.pdbx_strand_id
1 'polypeptide(L)'
;MKKLFCIVAVMLFLSSASYAYAGTIGDAPGTPGKWFKGEEPVQKDESKPPLVFVHGINSSSSTWSDRNDMAKQAVVNGYESAFIDLHPDQDIKKNGKLLAEKLKEIYDVFGRKMIVIGHSKGGIDTQSALVYFNAHPYVEKVITLGSPHYGTPLADLAYSKGGSWLAKILGQKSDALYSLQTGLMAAFRSETDQLETYPNKYVTYSGSEWGTFGGVLYLGGMYLKSFGANDGAVTVSSTRLSYANNILTGKWDHYSIKNGTSMFPVFQHQLLANVSGAEKKKETEQEPVSAELNTDIYVKGGESEKDKTEAFYVEEGTNGLSIQWLNERQETQPEIIAPNGDVLTNLKTSEASFPYEGAFSHHVQINKPVPGEWTIRSNSGKKAPYLLLVSFDSPLNEEIQAAASNSGDASTHSSGLIKRLSRTVETTYFKDAKKDHPLKTSTSSAVQLKKEGAYSVTVNYTGLTESGTSAFNRTVIRTLYVDQHGTIHGDIPY
;
A
#
# COMPACT_ATOMS: atom_id res chain seq x y z
N MET A 1 24.83 -54.12 -21.50
CA MET A 1 25.35 -54.62 -20.20
C MET A 1 26.62 -53.84 -19.90
N LYS A 2 26.61 -53.01 -18.83
CA LYS A 2 27.42 -53.23 -17.61
C LYS A 2 28.93 -53.27 -17.93
N LYS A 3 29.83 -52.41 -17.47
CA LYS A 3 30.01 -51.68 -16.19
C LYS A 3 31.28 -50.79 -16.40
N LEU A 4 31.36 -49.54 -15.90
CA LEU A 4 31.90 -49.14 -14.58
C LEU A 4 33.42 -49.46 -14.47
N PHE A 5 34.40 -48.60 -14.18
CA PHE A 5 34.52 -47.34 -13.45
C PHE A 5 35.89 -46.71 -13.85
N CYS A 6 35.95 -45.39 -14.02
CA CYS A 6 37.09 -44.58 -13.56
C CYS A 6 36.54 -43.24 -13.08
N ILE A 7 36.28 -43.19 -11.77
CA ILE A 7 36.05 -42.00 -10.96
C ILE A 7 37.38 -41.22 -10.84
N VAL A 8 37.27 -39.92 -10.54
CA VAL A 8 38.32 -38.92 -10.23
C VAL A 8 38.74 -38.02 -11.39
N ALA A 9 37.77 -37.31 -11.96
CA ALA A 9 37.87 -35.91 -12.37
C ALA A 9 36.44 -35.47 -12.71
N VAL A 10 36.06 -34.23 -12.41
CA VAL A 10 34.67 -33.71 -12.56
C VAL A 10 33.73 -34.05 -11.39
N MET A 11 34.20 -33.85 -10.15
CA MET A 11 33.34 -33.44 -9.03
C MET A 11 33.74 -32.02 -8.60
N LEU A 12 33.44 -31.02 -9.42
CA LEU A 12 33.54 -29.60 -9.01
C LEU A 12 32.66 -28.64 -9.84
N PHE A 13 31.65 -29.16 -10.54
CA PHE A 13 30.60 -28.34 -11.16
C PHE A 13 29.24 -29.05 -11.03
N LEU A 14 28.85 -29.35 -9.78
CA LEU A 14 27.45 -29.63 -9.47
C LEU A 14 26.72 -28.30 -9.46
N SER A 15 26.14 -27.98 -10.62
CA SER A 15 24.82 -27.40 -10.74
C SER A 15 24.47 -26.31 -9.72
N SER A 16 25.12 -25.15 -9.83
CA SER A 16 24.42 -23.89 -9.64
C SER A 16 23.40 -23.78 -10.78
N ALA A 17 22.27 -24.47 -10.63
CA ALA A 17 21.05 -24.07 -11.32
C ALA A 17 20.74 -22.67 -10.76
N SER A 18 21.31 -21.66 -11.41
CA SER A 18 20.94 -20.28 -11.25
C SER A 18 19.48 -20.19 -11.68
N TYR A 19 18.57 -20.47 -10.76
CA TYR A 19 17.29 -19.82 -10.79
C TYR A 19 17.61 -18.34 -10.70
N ALA A 20 17.63 -17.68 -11.85
CA ALA A 20 17.56 -16.24 -11.92
C ALA A 20 16.27 -15.86 -11.20
N TYR A 21 16.38 -15.55 -9.92
CA TYR A 21 15.37 -14.76 -9.23
C TYR A 21 15.30 -13.46 -10.01
N ALA A 22 14.16 -13.20 -10.64
CA ALA A 22 13.79 -11.83 -10.99
C ALA A 22 13.95 -10.97 -9.72
N GLY A 23 14.52 -9.77 -9.86
CA GLY A 23 15.06 -8.95 -8.78
C GLY A 23 14.23 -8.99 -7.49
N THR A 24 14.89 -9.21 -6.36
CA THR A 24 14.25 -9.09 -5.06
C THR A 24 13.88 -7.64 -4.82
N ILE A 25 12.58 -7.40 -4.65
CA ILE A 25 12.01 -6.07 -4.40
C ILE A 25 12.16 -5.77 -2.92
N GLY A 26 13.11 -4.92 -2.55
CA GLY A 26 13.29 -4.46 -1.18
C GLY A 26 14.67 -3.89 -0.90
N ASP A 27 14.87 -3.39 0.32
CA ASP A 27 16.23 -3.23 0.88
C ASP A 27 16.95 -4.57 0.92
N ALA A 28 18.29 -4.54 0.99
CA ALA A 28 19.08 -5.75 1.15
C ALA A 28 18.51 -6.55 2.34
N PRO A 29 18.29 -7.87 2.18
CA PRO A 29 17.57 -8.64 3.19
C PRO A 29 18.34 -8.61 4.51
N GLY A 30 17.66 -8.10 5.55
CA GLY A 30 18.15 -8.16 6.92
C GLY A 30 18.11 -9.58 7.48
N THR A 31 18.60 -9.77 8.71
CA THR A 31 18.43 -11.03 9.43
C THR A 31 17.36 -10.88 10.52
N PRO A 32 16.12 -11.36 10.33
CA PRO A 32 15.05 -11.19 11.31
C PRO A 32 15.48 -11.59 12.72
N GLY A 33 15.25 -10.70 13.68
CA GLY A 33 15.61 -10.88 15.09
C GLY A 33 17.02 -10.44 15.46
N LYS A 34 17.80 -9.94 14.50
CA LYS A 34 19.01 -9.16 14.81
C LYS A 34 18.66 -7.69 15.00
N TRP A 35 19.47 -7.03 15.80
CA TRP A 35 19.48 -5.58 15.90
C TRP A 35 20.93 -5.10 16.09
N PHE A 36 21.18 -3.86 15.72
CA PHE A 36 22.50 -3.26 15.75
C PHE A 36 22.45 -1.98 16.56
N LYS A 37 23.43 -1.78 17.45
CA LYS A 37 23.65 -0.47 18.08
C LYS A 37 24.19 0.48 17.03
N GLY A 38 23.63 1.68 16.95
CA GLY A 38 24.15 2.75 16.11
C GLY A 38 25.52 3.25 16.55
N GLU A 39 26.16 4.05 15.70
CA GLU A 39 27.38 4.76 16.04
C GLU A 39 27.15 5.65 17.28
N GLU A 40 28.21 5.84 18.07
CA GLU A 40 28.15 6.68 19.27
C GLU A 40 27.87 8.14 18.90
N PRO A 41 27.03 8.86 19.66
CA PRO A 41 26.71 10.25 19.34
C PRO A 41 27.92 11.18 19.50
N VAL A 42 27.99 12.25 18.70
CA VAL A 42 29.09 13.23 18.75
C VAL A 42 29.23 13.86 20.14
N GLN A 43 28.09 14.12 20.80
CA GLN A 43 28.02 14.51 22.20
C GLN A 43 26.94 13.67 22.88
N LYS A 44 27.36 12.75 23.74
CA LYS A 44 26.45 11.88 24.48
C LYS A 44 25.69 12.70 25.53
N ASP A 45 24.37 12.66 25.46
CA ASP A 45 23.47 13.25 26.44
C ASP A 45 22.60 12.14 27.03
N GLU A 46 22.93 11.72 28.26
CA GLU A 46 22.25 10.59 28.91
C GLU A 46 20.82 10.92 29.37
N SER A 47 20.42 12.19 29.31
CA SER A 47 19.02 12.60 29.55
C SER A 47 18.10 12.29 28.36
N LYS A 48 18.67 12.05 27.16
CA LYS A 48 17.90 11.73 25.96
C LYS A 48 17.53 10.23 25.91
N PRO A 49 16.26 9.89 25.67
CA PRO A 49 15.87 8.52 25.38
C PRO A 49 16.64 7.97 24.16
N PRO A 50 17.08 6.71 24.18
CA PRO A 50 17.59 6.05 22.99
C PRO A 50 16.49 5.96 21.92
N LEU A 51 16.89 6.02 20.66
CA LEU A 51 15.99 5.86 19.52
C LEU A 51 16.04 4.43 18.99
N VAL A 52 14.90 3.81 18.76
CA VAL A 52 14.82 2.50 18.10
C VAL A 52 14.09 2.63 16.79
N PHE A 53 14.77 2.30 15.70
CA PHE A 53 14.26 2.43 14.35
C PHE A 53 13.74 1.10 13.81
N VAL A 54 12.48 1.09 13.36
CA VAL A 54 11.75 -0.10 12.90
C VAL A 54 11.30 0.09 11.45
N HIS A 55 11.82 -0.74 10.55
CA HIS A 55 11.54 -0.67 9.12
C HIS A 55 10.14 -1.19 8.73
N GLY A 56 9.75 -0.95 7.49
CA GLY A 56 8.48 -1.39 6.91
C GLY A 56 8.53 -2.75 6.21
N ILE A 57 7.51 -3.02 5.38
CA ILE A 57 7.41 -4.21 4.53
C ILE A 57 8.55 -4.23 3.49
N ASN A 58 9.04 -5.42 3.11
CA ASN A 58 10.08 -5.60 2.08
C ASN A 58 11.33 -4.75 2.32
N SER A 59 11.69 -4.54 3.59
CA SER A 59 12.78 -3.67 4.01
C SER A 59 13.60 -4.35 5.11
N SER A 60 14.64 -3.65 5.58
CA SER A 60 15.52 -4.06 6.67
C SER A 60 16.01 -2.84 7.43
N SER A 61 16.81 -3.04 8.48
CA SER A 61 17.45 -1.96 9.22
C SER A 61 18.31 -1.04 8.34
N SER A 62 18.79 -1.51 7.18
CA SER A 62 19.64 -0.71 6.28
C SER A 62 18.91 0.49 5.67
N THR A 63 17.57 0.48 5.66
CA THR A 63 16.73 1.61 5.17
C THR A 63 16.97 2.94 5.88
N TRP A 64 17.62 2.91 7.05
CA TRP A 64 17.93 4.07 7.88
C TRP A 64 19.33 4.67 7.61
N SER A 65 20.17 3.98 6.85
CA SER A 65 21.55 4.38 6.52
C SER A 65 21.84 4.36 5.01
N ASP A 66 21.19 3.48 4.26
CA ASP A 66 21.41 3.29 2.84
C ASP A 66 20.46 4.21 2.06
N ARG A 67 21.01 5.19 1.34
CA ARG A 67 20.23 6.24 0.66
C ARG A 67 19.30 7.01 1.61
N ASN A 68 19.59 6.96 2.91
CA ASN A 68 18.92 7.66 3.99
C ASN A 68 19.99 8.07 5.02
N ASP A 69 19.90 9.27 5.56
CA ASP A 69 20.82 9.78 6.55
C ASP A 69 20.22 9.81 7.97
N MET A 70 19.11 9.12 8.23
CA MET A 70 18.45 9.09 9.54
C MET A 70 19.39 8.60 10.65
N ALA A 71 20.16 7.53 10.41
CA ALA A 71 21.15 7.05 11.37
C ALA A 71 22.21 8.11 11.68
N LYS A 72 22.69 8.81 10.65
CA LYS A 72 23.63 9.93 10.79
C LYS A 72 23.00 11.10 11.55
N GLN A 73 21.72 11.41 11.31
CA GLN A 73 21.01 12.45 12.04
C GLN A 73 20.90 12.15 13.53
N ALA A 74 20.67 10.89 13.92
CA ALA A 74 20.69 10.50 15.33
C ALA A 74 22.05 10.80 15.98
N VAL A 75 23.15 10.43 15.32
CA VAL A 75 24.53 10.66 15.79
C VAL A 75 24.85 12.14 15.97
N VAL A 76 24.59 12.97 14.95
CA VAL A 76 24.93 14.41 15.00
C VAL A 76 24.03 15.20 15.95
N ASN A 77 22.84 14.68 16.28
CA ASN A 77 21.92 15.29 17.24
C ASN A 77 22.02 14.71 18.67
N GLY A 78 23.02 13.86 18.94
CA GLY A 78 23.33 13.40 20.30
C GLY A 78 22.46 12.24 20.80
N TYR A 79 21.87 11.43 19.91
CA TYR A 79 21.00 10.30 20.29
C TYR A 79 21.70 8.96 20.12
N GLU A 80 21.76 8.19 21.21
CA GLU A 80 22.03 6.76 21.13
C GLU A 80 20.89 6.09 20.34
N SER A 81 21.21 5.10 19.50
CA SER A 81 20.21 4.47 18.65
C SER A 81 20.41 2.96 18.48
N ALA A 82 19.33 2.27 18.12
CA ALA A 82 19.35 0.89 17.66
C ALA A 82 18.47 0.72 16.42
N PHE A 83 18.86 -0.21 15.55
CA PHE A 83 18.17 -0.51 14.30
C PHE A 83 17.87 -2.00 14.26
N ILE A 84 16.61 -2.37 14.04
CA ILE A 84 16.14 -3.77 14.15
C ILE A 84 15.83 -4.32 12.77
N ASP A 85 16.22 -5.57 12.52
CA ASP A 85 15.72 -6.37 11.41
C ASP A 85 14.53 -7.22 11.88
N LEU A 86 13.34 -6.93 11.36
CA LEU A 86 12.15 -7.77 11.48
C LEU A 86 11.99 -8.64 10.23
N HIS A 87 10.96 -9.50 10.21
CA HIS A 87 10.64 -10.20 8.98
C HIS A 87 10.07 -9.21 7.96
N PRO A 88 10.61 -9.17 6.72
CA PRO A 88 10.12 -8.25 5.68
C PRO A 88 8.74 -8.64 5.14
N ASP A 89 8.31 -9.88 5.33
CA ASP A 89 7.19 -10.53 4.63
C ASP A 89 6.15 -11.18 5.56
N GLN A 90 6.34 -11.15 6.89
CA GLN A 90 5.44 -11.78 7.86
C GLN A 90 4.36 -10.84 8.41
N ASP A 91 3.28 -11.43 8.93
CA ASP A 91 2.17 -10.70 9.54
C ASP A 91 2.58 -9.89 10.79
N ILE A 92 1.69 -8.97 11.16
CA ILE A 92 1.86 -8.01 12.26
C ILE A 92 1.97 -8.69 13.63
N LYS A 93 1.31 -9.83 13.86
CA LYS A 93 1.36 -10.52 15.16
C LYS A 93 2.71 -11.25 15.34
N LYS A 94 3.23 -11.90 14.29
CA LYS A 94 4.58 -12.49 14.31
C LYS A 94 5.67 -11.43 14.51
N ASN A 95 5.63 -10.34 13.74
CA ASN A 95 6.60 -9.25 13.89
C ASN A 95 6.46 -8.54 15.24
N GLY A 96 5.24 -8.33 15.75
CA GLY A 96 5.01 -7.73 17.06
C GLY A 96 5.63 -8.56 18.19
N LYS A 97 5.49 -9.89 18.14
CA LYS A 97 6.13 -10.78 19.13
C LYS A 97 7.65 -10.65 19.10
N LEU A 98 8.23 -10.77 17.91
CA LEU A 98 9.68 -10.66 17.72
C LEU A 98 10.19 -9.28 18.19
N LEU A 99 9.49 -8.21 17.82
CA LEU A 99 9.85 -6.85 18.21
C LEU A 99 9.77 -6.67 19.72
N ALA A 100 8.76 -7.20 20.41
CA ALA A 100 8.67 -7.11 21.87
C ALA A 100 9.86 -7.77 22.58
N GLU A 101 10.30 -8.95 22.10
CA GLU A 101 11.50 -9.63 22.61
C GLU A 101 12.75 -8.74 22.42
N LYS A 102 12.90 -8.12 21.25
CA LYS A 102 14.05 -7.26 20.93
C LYS A 102 14.03 -5.92 21.66
N LEU A 103 12.86 -5.31 21.85
CA LEU A 103 12.73 -4.08 22.64
C LEU A 103 13.14 -4.30 24.10
N LYS A 104 12.85 -5.48 24.66
CA LYS A 104 13.37 -5.85 25.99
C LYS A 104 14.90 -5.95 25.99
N GLU A 105 15.50 -6.66 25.04
CA GLU A 105 16.97 -6.78 24.94
C GLU A 105 17.64 -5.40 24.81
N ILE A 106 17.07 -4.53 23.96
CA ILE A 106 17.58 -3.17 23.74
C ILE A 106 17.42 -2.33 25.02
N TYR A 107 16.32 -2.47 25.73
CA TYR A 107 16.10 -1.80 27.02
C TYR A 107 17.15 -2.23 28.04
N ASP A 108 17.45 -3.53 28.12
CA ASP A 108 18.46 -4.07 29.03
C ASP A 108 19.88 -3.53 28.69
N VAL A 109 20.17 -3.25 27.41
CA VAL A 109 21.44 -2.66 26.97
C VAL A 109 21.54 -1.16 27.31
N PHE A 110 20.48 -0.39 27.06
CA PHE A 110 20.51 1.06 27.31
C PHE A 110 20.17 1.45 28.76
N GLY A 111 19.52 0.56 29.50
CA GLY A 111 19.10 0.78 30.89
C GLY A 111 18.00 1.82 31.09
N ARG A 112 17.37 2.31 30.02
CA ARG A 112 16.31 3.32 30.06
C ARG A 112 15.30 3.15 28.94
N LYS A 113 14.09 3.70 29.13
CA LYS A 113 13.02 3.64 28.13
C LYS A 113 13.42 4.34 26.85
N MET A 114 12.94 3.82 25.73
CA MET A 114 13.28 4.28 24.38
C MET A 114 12.10 4.94 23.67
N ILE A 115 12.42 5.72 22.64
CA ILE A 115 11.46 6.21 21.67
C ILE A 115 11.56 5.32 20.43
N VAL A 116 10.45 4.69 20.04
CA VAL A 116 10.39 3.85 18.84
C VAL A 116 9.94 4.68 17.65
N ILE A 117 10.70 4.66 16.57
CA ILE A 117 10.41 5.34 15.31
C ILE A 117 10.14 4.26 14.25
N GLY A 118 8.86 4.07 13.91
CA GLY A 118 8.41 3.08 12.94
C GLY A 118 8.05 3.71 11.60
N HIS A 119 8.60 3.21 10.50
CA HIS A 119 8.17 3.60 9.14
C HIS A 119 7.18 2.58 8.58
N SER A 120 6.14 3.06 7.89
CA SER A 120 5.19 2.19 7.18
C SER A 120 4.65 1.08 8.09
N LYS A 121 4.69 -0.19 7.68
CA LYS A 121 4.29 -1.36 8.49
C LYS A 121 4.98 -1.42 9.88
N GLY A 122 6.19 -0.89 10.02
CA GLY A 122 6.94 -0.90 11.28
C GLY A 122 6.24 -0.19 12.44
N GLY A 123 5.42 0.83 12.16
CA GLY A 123 4.59 1.48 13.19
C GLY A 123 3.44 0.60 13.69
N ILE A 124 2.93 -0.29 12.83
CA ILE A 124 1.86 -1.23 13.17
C ILE A 124 2.43 -2.45 13.90
N ASP A 125 3.59 -2.94 13.45
CA ASP A 125 4.36 -3.97 14.16
C ASP A 125 4.72 -3.51 15.58
N THR A 126 5.05 -2.21 15.74
CA THR A 126 5.26 -1.59 17.05
C THR A 126 4.00 -1.62 17.91
N GLN A 127 2.84 -1.20 17.39
CA GLN A 127 1.58 -1.33 18.13
C GLN A 127 1.31 -2.77 18.57
N SER A 128 1.56 -3.73 17.68
CA SER A 128 1.38 -5.15 17.98
C SER A 128 2.25 -5.61 19.15
N ALA A 129 3.54 -5.23 19.16
CA ALA A 129 4.46 -5.50 20.26
C ALA A 129 3.98 -4.91 21.60
N LEU A 130 3.45 -3.69 21.56
CA LEU A 130 3.01 -2.95 22.74
C LEU A 130 1.73 -3.57 23.32
N VAL A 131 0.70 -3.72 22.50
CA VAL A 131 -0.65 -4.11 22.92
C VAL A 131 -0.76 -5.62 23.22
N TYR A 132 -0.18 -6.48 22.37
CA TYR A 132 -0.37 -7.94 22.49
C TYR A 132 0.79 -8.66 23.18
N PHE A 133 1.96 -8.03 23.25
CA PHE A 133 3.20 -8.68 23.74
C PHE A 133 3.90 -7.89 24.87
N ASN A 134 3.17 -7.01 25.55
CA ASN A 134 3.59 -6.34 26.79
C ASN A 134 4.91 -5.56 26.68
N ALA A 135 5.15 -4.90 25.54
CA ALA A 135 6.35 -4.07 25.34
C ALA A 135 6.24 -2.64 25.91
N HIS A 136 5.06 -2.22 26.39
CA HIS A 136 4.86 -0.89 26.97
C HIS A 136 5.87 -0.47 28.07
N PRO A 137 6.35 -1.35 28.97
CA PRO A 137 7.32 -0.95 29.99
C PRO A 137 8.65 -0.42 29.44
N TYR A 138 9.02 -0.81 28.23
CA TYR A 138 10.30 -0.45 27.60
C TYR A 138 10.22 0.83 26.76
N VAL A 139 9.00 1.29 26.44
CA VAL A 139 8.76 2.33 25.45
C VAL A 139 8.15 3.58 26.10
N GLU A 140 8.83 4.70 25.89
CA GLU A 140 8.39 6.03 26.33
C GLU A 140 7.38 6.63 25.37
N LYS A 141 7.68 6.56 24.06
CA LYS A 141 6.89 7.17 22.98
C LYS A 141 7.06 6.37 21.69
N VAL A 142 6.05 6.40 20.84
CA VAL A 142 6.08 5.86 19.49
C VAL A 142 5.85 6.99 18.49
N ILE A 143 6.74 7.10 17.51
CA ILE A 143 6.61 8.00 16.37
C ILE A 143 6.42 7.14 15.13
N THR A 144 5.34 7.36 14.38
CA THR A 144 5.06 6.61 13.15
C THR A 144 5.15 7.50 11.93
N LEU A 145 5.88 7.06 10.91
CA LEU A 145 6.14 7.79 9.67
C LEU A 145 5.42 7.07 8.52
N GLY A 146 4.28 7.61 8.07
CA GLY A 146 3.52 7.03 6.96
C GLY A 146 2.94 5.64 7.23
N SER A 147 2.66 5.29 8.49
CA SER A 147 2.17 3.95 8.84
C SER A 147 0.70 3.74 8.49
N PRO A 148 0.32 2.69 7.74
CA PRO A 148 -1.07 2.46 7.32
C PRO A 148 -1.93 1.83 8.43
N HIS A 149 -2.25 2.59 9.48
CA HIS A 149 -2.99 2.08 10.66
C HIS A 149 -4.39 1.55 10.32
N TYR A 150 -5.02 2.06 9.27
CA TYR A 150 -6.29 1.59 8.72
C TYR A 150 -6.11 0.81 7.40
N GLY A 151 -4.88 0.38 7.12
CA GLY A 151 -4.53 -0.35 5.90
C GLY A 151 -4.28 0.56 4.70
N THR A 152 -4.04 -0.03 3.55
CA THR A 152 -3.89 0.72 2.28
C THR A 152 -4.75 0.09 1.20
N PRO A 153 -5.53 0.88 0.45
CA PRO A 153 -6.25 0.39 -0.73
C PRO A 153 -5.35 -0.25 -1.79
N LEU A 154 -4.04 0.05 -1.80
CA LEU A 154 -3.10 -0.65 -2.68
C LEU A 154 -2.97 -2.14 -2.34
N ALA A 155 -3.11 -2.50 -1.06
CA ALA A 155 -3.15 -3.91 -0.65
C ALA A 155 -4.44 -4.57 -1.15
N ASP A 156 -5.58 -3.89 -1.06
CA ASP A 156 -6.85 -4.39 -1.61
C ASP A 156 -6.74 -4.60 -3.13
N LEU A 157 -6.14 -3.65 -3.85
CA LEU A 157 -5.84 -3.76 -5.28
C LEU A 157 -4.97 -4.98 -5.57
N ALA A 158 -3.87 -5.17 -4.83
CA ALA A 158 -2.95 -6.29 -5.00
C ALA A 158 -3.59 -7.66 -4.76
N TYR A 159 -4.66 -7.73 -3.95
CA TYR A 159 -5.45 -8.94 -3.74
C TYR A 159 -6.72 -9.03 -4.61
N SER A 160 -7.00 -8.03 -5.45
CA SER A 160 -8.08 -8.10 -6.45
C SER A 160 -7.69 -8.97 -7.64
N LYS A 161 -8.68 -9.46 -8.38
CA LYS A 161 -8.46 -10.24 -9.61
C LYS A 161 -7.66 -9.47 -10.67
N GLY A 162 -7.91 -8.15 -10.82
CA GLY A 162 -7.20 -7.30 -11.78
C GLY A 162 -5.77 -6.97 -11.35
N GLY A 163 -5.53 -6.85 -10.04
CA GLY A 163 -4.23 -6.51 -9.46
C GLY A 163 -3.44 -7.69 -8.88
N SER A 164 -3.94 -8.93 -8.92
CA SER A 164 -3.27 -10.09 -8.30
C SER A 164 -1.88 -10.37 -8.83
N TRP A 165 -1.61 -9.94 -10.06
CA TRP A 165 -0.30 -10.02 -10.68
C TRP A 165 0.63 -8.87 -10.24
N LEU A 166 0.08 -7.70 -9.85
CA LEU A 166 0.86 -6.65 -9.17
C LEU A 166 1.47 -7.22 -7.91
N ALA A 167 0.79 -8.09 -7.16
CA ALA A 167 1.41 -8.74 -6.01
C ALA A 167 2.64 -9.60 -6.39
N LYS A 168 2.74 -10.11 -7.63
CA LYS A 168 3.96 -10.79 -8.12
C LYS A 168 5.09 -9.79 -8.40
N ILE A 169 4.76 -8.56 -8.80
CA ILE A 169 5.67 -7.46 -9.14
C ILE A 169 5.92 -6.48 -8.00
N LEU A 170 5.13 -6.49 -6.93
CA LEU A 170 5.27 -5.61 -5.77
C LEU A 170 5.97 -6.33 -4.60
N GLY A 171 6.62 -7.46 -4.87
CA GLY A 171 7.35 -8.21 -3.85
C GLY A 171 6.49 -9.20 -3.07
N GLN A 172 5.79 -10.06 -3.81
CA GLN A 172 5.06 -11.29 -3.43
C GLN A 172 3.83 -11.12 -2.53
N LYS A 173 2.78 -11.92 -2.78
CA LYS A 173 1.69 -12.15 -1.84
C LYS A 173 2.27 -12.70 -0.53
N SER A 174 2.49 -11.80 0.41
CA SER A 174 3.11 -12.07 1.70
C SER A 174 2.10 -11.90 2.83
N ASP A 175 2.37 -12.54 3.96
CA ASP A 175 1.56 -12.38 5.17
C ASP A 175 1.58 -10.89 5.62
N ALA A 176 2.69 -10.18 5.35
CA ALA A 176 2.80 -8.74 5.55
C ALA A 176 1.79 -7.96 4.69
N LEU A 177 1.82 -8.08 3.36
CA LEU A 177 0.90 -7.33 2.49
C LEU A 177 -0.56 -7.74 2.72
N TYR A 178 -0.81 -9.03 2.99
CA TYR A 178 -2.12 -9.54 3.34
C TYR A 178 -2.71 -8.81 4.56
N SER A 179 -1.89 -8.60 5.59
CA SER A 179 -2.31 -7.92 6.81
C SER A 179 -2.65 -6.44 6.61
N LEU A 180 -2.12 -5.79 5.57
CA LEU A 180 -2.32 -4.36 5.30
C LEU A 180 -3.57 -4.04 4.48
N GLN A 181 -4.34 -5.06 4.08
CA GLN A 181 -5.64 -4.83 3.44
C GLN A 181 -6.61 -4.12 4.40
N THR A 182 -7.44 -3.24 3.86
CA THR A 182 -8.28 -2.32 4.67
C THR A 182 -9.23 -3.08 5.59
N GLY A 183 -9.89 -4.15 5.12
CA GLY A 183 -10.77 -4.98 5.95
C GLY A 183 -10.05 -5.69 7.10
N LEU A 184 -8.81 -6.16 6.90
CA LEU A 184 -8.03 -6.76 7.97
C LEU A 184 -7.57 -5.72 9.00
N MET A 185 -7.20 -4.52 8.54
CA MET A 185 -6.86 -3.43 9.45
C MET A 185 -8.07 -2.90 10.20
N ALA A 186 -9.27 -2.87 9.60
CA ALA A 186 -10.51 -2.57 10.32
C ALA A 186 -10.75 -3.57 11.46
N ALA A 187 -10.57 -4.86 11.20
CA ALA A 187 -10.64 -5.89 12.25
C ALA A 187 -9.58 -5.68 13.33
N PHE A 188 -8.33 -5.40 12.92
CA PHE A 188 -7.24 -5.10 13.83
C PHE A 188 -7.53 -3.86 14.70
N ARG A 189 -8.10 -2.78 14.16
CA ARG A 189 -8.51 -1.59 14.92
C ARG A 189 -9.60 -1.90 15.92
N SER A 190 -10.62 -2.69 15.53
CA SER A 190 -11.73 -3.06 16.41
C SER A 190 -11.28 -3.76 17.70
N GLU A 191 -10.19 -4.53 17.64
CA GLU A 191 -9.56 -5.22 18.78
C GLU A 191 -8.51 -4.32 19.46
N THR A 192 -7.55 -3.80 18.70
CA THR A 192 -6.35 -3.13 19.21
C THR A 192 -6.68 -1.83 19.93
N ASP A 193 -7.59 -1.03 19.37
CA ASP A 193 -7.91 0.30 19.92
C ASP A 193 -8.58 0.18 21.30
N GLN A 194 -9.28 -0.93 21.57
CA GLN A 194 -9.88 -1.22 22.88
C GLN A 194 -8.86 -1.72 23.92
N LEU A 195 -7.80 -2.40 23.45
CA LEU A 195 -6.76 -2.97 24.30
C LEU A 195 -5.60 -2.01 24.57
N GLU A 196 -5.47 -0.92 23.81
CA GLU A 196 -4.43 0.08 23.99
C GLU A 196 -4.58 0.82 25.33
N THR A 197 -3.58 0.69 26.20
CA THR A 197 -3.60 1.24 27.57
C THR A 197 -2.81 2.53 27.73
N TYR A 198 -2.06 2.95 26.71
CA TYR A 198 -1.23 4.16 26.68
C TYR A 198 -1.43 5.00 25.40
N PRO A 199 -2.66 5.39 25.04
CA PRO A 199 -2.96 6.07 23.77
C PRO A 199 -2.14 7.35 23.51
N ASN A 200 -1.86 8.13 24.55
CA ASN A 200 -1.15 9.42 24.44
C ASN A 200 0.35 9.29 24.11
N LYS A 201 0.88 8.06 23.92
CA LYS A 201 2.27 7.82 23.57
C LYS A 201 2.54 7.83 22.07
N TYR A 202 1.51 7.88 21.23
CA TYR A 202 1.66 7.86 19.79
C TYR A 202 1.73 9.26 19.20
N VAL A 203 2.68 9.47 18.29
CA VAL A 203 2.77 10.65 17.42
C VAL A 203 2.81 10.14 15.99
N THR A 204 1.92 10.64 15.14
CA THR A 204 1.84 10.20 13.74
C THR A 204 2.24 11.33 12.79
N TYR A 205 2.92 10.98 11.70
CA TYR A 205 3.27 11.86 10.61
C TYR A 205 2.75 11.30 9.29
N SER A 206 2.16 12.19 8.49
CA SER A 206 1.56 11.89 7.19
C SER A 206 2.29 12.62 6.06
N GLY A 207 2.44 11.96 4.92
CA GLY A 207 2.90 12.55 3.67
C GLY A 207 1.75 12.80 2.68
N SER A 208 1.95 13.69 1.72
CA SER A 208 0.94 14.05 0.70
C SER A 208 1.49 14.14 -0.73
N GLU A 209 2.73 13.72 -0.96
CA GLU A 209 3.38 13.78 -2.29
C GLU A 209 3.55 12.36 -2.85
N TRP A 210 3.57 12.22 -4.17
CA TRP A 210 3.60 10.90 -4.84
C TRP A 210 4.95 10.59 -5.49
N GLY A 211 5.97 11.36 -5.17
CA GLY A 211 7.27 11.29 -5.83
C GLY A 211 7.22 11.72 -7.30
N THR A 212 8.17 11.23 -8.10
CA THR A 212 8.33 11.64 -9.50
C THR A 212 7.27 11.00 -10.42
N PHE A 213 6.75 11.80 -11.35
CA PHE A 213 5.82 11.36 -12.39
C PHE A 213 6.28 10.08 -13.09
N GLY A 214 5.40 9.08 -13.12
CA GLY A 214 5.64 7.75 -13.71
C GLY A 214 6.41 6.76 -12.81
N GLY A 215 6.96 7.19 -11.67
CA GLY A 215 7.55 6.29 -10.68
C GLY A 215 6.49 5.52 -9.89
N VAL A 216 6.88 4.46 -9.17
CA VAL A 216 5.94 3.56 -8.47
C VAL A 216 5.03 4.26 -7.45
N LEU A 217 5.56 5.21 -6.68
CA LEU A 217 4.76 6.01 -5.74
C LEU A 217 3.78 6.92 -6.48
N TYR A 218 4.10 7.35 -7.70
CA TYR A 218 3.19 8.12 -8.52
C TYR A 218 2.04 7.26 -9.03
N LEU A 219 2.31 6.01 -9.42
CA LEU A 219 1.27 5.04 -9.80
C LEU A 219 0.34 4.77 -8.61
N GLY A 220 0.94 4.51 -7.45
CA GLY A 220 0.21 4.28 -6.20
C GLY A 220 -0.59 5.50 -5.79
N GLY A 221 -0.01 6.70 -5.88
CA GLY A 221 -0.67 7.94 -5.52
C GLY A 221 -1.80 8.33 -6.46
N MET A 222 -1.66 8.04 -7.76
CA MET A 222 -2.75 8.14 -8.73
C MET A 222 -3.92 7.21 -8.38
N TYR A 223 -3.65 5.95 -8.00
CA TYR A 223 -4.70 5.04 -7.55
C TYR A 223 -5.37 5.51 -6.25
N LEU A 224 -4.56 6.01 -5.31
CA LEU A 224 -5.01 6.44 -3.99
C LEU A 224 -5.67 7.83 -3.98
N LYS A 225 -5.56 8.62 -5.06
CA LYS A 225 -6.09 10.00 -5.14
C LYS A 225 -7.55 10.09 -4.74
N SER A 226 -8.38 9.13 -5.13
CA SER A 226 -9.82 9.10 -4.83
C SER A 226 -10.19 8.55 -3.46
N PHE A 227 -9.18 8.21 -2.67
CA PHE A 227 -9.30 7.88 -1.26
C PHE A 227 -8.75 9.03 -0.38
N GLY A 228 -8.42 10.16 -1.01
CA GLY A 228 -7.90 11.36 -0.37
C GLY A 228 -6.40 11.61 -0.62
N ALA A 229 -5.89 12.64 0.05
CA ALA A 229 -4.47 12.96 0.06
C ALA A 229 -3.64 11.74 0.53
N ASN A 230 -2.50 11.51 -0.09
CA ASN A 230 -1.70 10.30 0.13
C ASN A 230 -0.23 10.53 -0.22
N ASP A 231 0.65 9.66 0.28
CA ASP A 231 2.10 9.74 0.07
C ASP A 231 2.62 8.82 -1.07
N GLY A 232 1.71 8.37 -1.93
CA GLY A 232 1.99 7.39 -2.98
C GLY A 232 1.85 5.93 -2.55
N ALA A 233 1.74 5.63 -1.25
CA ALA A 233 1.53 4.28 -0.73
C ALA A 233 0.39 4.18 0.30
N VAL A 234 0.19 5.23 1.10
CA VAL A 234 -0.76 5.28 2.20
C VAL A 234 -1.51 6.62 2.17
N THR A 235 -2.83 6.57 2.41
CA THR A 235 -3.64 7.78 2.54
C THR A 235 -3.35 8.48 3.86
N VAL A 236 -3.42 9.81 3.86
CA VAL A 236 -3.25 10.63 5.07
C VAL A 236 -4.22 10.17 6.17
N SER A 237 -5.47 9.89 5.83
CA SER A 237 -6.47 9.38 6.78
C SER A 237 -6.03 8.08 7.45
N SER A 238 -5.46 7.14 6.69
CA SER A 238 -5.00 5.85 7.24
C SER A 238 -3.77 5.99 8.15
N THR A 239 -2.98 7.06 8.01
CA THR A 239 -1.83 7.31 8.89
C THR A 239 -2.17 7.89 10.27
N ARG A 240 -3.41 8.34 10.47
CA ARG A 240 -3.82 9.04 11.69
C ARG A 240 -4.55 8.10 12.62
N LEU A 241 -4.11 7.99 13.87
CA LEU A 241 -4.82 7.22 14.91
C LEU A 241 -5.72 8.16 15.71
N SER A 242 -6.96 7.74 15.98
CA SER A 242 -7.94 8.54 16.73
C SER A 242 -7.44 8.99 18.11
N TYR A 243 -6.56 8.19 18.72
CA TYR A 243 -6.03 8.42 20.07
C TYR A 243 -4.60 8.95 20.10
N ALA A 244 -3.96 9.16 18.95
CA ALA A 244 -2.59 9.68 18.87
C ALA A 244 -2.55 11.20 18.75
N ASN A 245 -1.37 11.77 19.01
CA ASN A 245 -1.05 13.12 18.60
C ASN A 245 -0.73 13.13 17.08
N ASN A 246 -1.74 13.41 16.26
CA ASN A 246 -1.59 13.47 14.82
C ASN A 246 -1.01 14.82 14.41
N ILE A 247 0.21 14.81 13.87
CA ILE A 247 0.88 16.03 13.41
C ILE A 247 0.38 16.40 12.01
N LEU A 248 0.43 17.69 11.68
CA LEU A 248 0.07 18.21 10.37
C LEU A 248 0.80 17.47 9.25
N THR A 249 0.04 17.15 8.21
CA THR A 249 0.52 16.52 6.98
C THR A 249 1.56 17.41 6.31
N GLY A 250 2.71 16.83 5.95
CA GLY A 250 3.74 17.54 5.20
C GLY A 250 3.93 17.01 3.79
N LYS A 251 4.73 17.75 3.02
CA LYS A 251 5.02 17.46 1.60
C LYS A 251 6.11 16.42 1.47
N TRP A 252 5.78 15.19 1.88
CA TRP A 252 6.64 14.03 1.73
C TRP A 252 5.90 12.93 0.96
N ASP A 253 6.66 12.20 0.16
CA ASP A 253 6.26 10.90 -0.35
C ASP A 253 6.65 9.78 0.63
N HIS A 254 6.20 8.56 0.36
CA HIS A 254 6.42 7.43 1.26
C HIS A 254 7.90 7.08 1.49
N TYR A 255 8.81 7.57 0.64
CA TYR A 255 10.25 7.36 0.79
C TYR A 255 10.95 8.50 1.52
N SER A 256 10.59 9.74 1.22
CA SER A 256 11.15 10.95 1.83
C SER A 256 10.65 11.17 3.26
N ILE A 257 9.49 10.63 3.63
CA ILE A 257 8.97 10.69 5.01
C ILE A 257 9.79 9.91 6.04
N LYS A 258 10.74 9.07 5.61
CA LYS A 258 11.72 8.44 6.52
C LYS A 258 13.13 9.01 6.39
N ASN A 259 13.34 10.00 5.52
CA ASN A 259 14.66 10.57 5.29
C ASN A 259 15.10 11.45 6.46
N GLY A 260 16.32 11.25 6.96
CA GLY A 260 16.89 11.96 8.10
C GLY A 260 16.88 13.48 7.94
N THR A 261 17.56 14.02 6.93
CA THR A 261 17.65 15.47 6.70
C THR A 261 16.27 16.11 6.58
N SER A 262 15.32 15.40 5.97
CA SER A 262 13.97 15.92 5.75
C SER A 262 13.11 15.90 7.01
N MET A 263 13.22 14.86 7.85
CA MET A 263 12.26 14.60 8.93
C MET A 263 12.81 14.78 10.34
N PHE A 264 14.10 14.60 10.57
CA PHE A 264 14.66 14.72 11.91
C PHE A 264 14.38 16.09 12.55
N PRO A 265 14.55 17.23 11.85
CA PRO A 265 14.20 18.55 12.40
C PRO A 265 12.70 18.68 12.73
N VAL A 266 11.84 17.97 12.00
CA VAL A 266 10.38 18.04 12.13
C VAL A 266 9.92 17.38 13.43
N PHE A 267 10.45 16.18 13.74
CA PHE A 267 10.06 15.45 14.95
C PHE A 267 11.02 15.64 16.13
N GLN A 268 12.10 16.41 15.99
CA GLN A 268 13.10 16.59 17.06
C GLN A 268 12.49 17.02 18.40
N HIS A 269 11.49 17.91 18.37
CA HIS A 269 10.80 18.35 19.59
C HIS A 269 10.04 17.22 20.30
N GLN A 270 9.60 16.19 19.55
CA GLN A 270 8.94 15.01 20.08
C GLN A 270 9.92 14.04 20.73
N LEU A 271 11.21 14.18 20.50
CA LEU A 271 12.24 13.30 21.08
C LEU A 271 12.59 13.64 22.54
N LEU A 272 12.08 14.77 23.06
CA LEU A 272 12.32 15.19 24.44
C LEU A 272 11.44 14.39 25.41
N ALA A 273 12.05 13.88 26.49
CA ALA A 273 11.41 13.01 27.48
C ALA A 273 10.24 13.66 28.25
N ASN A 274 10.10 14.99 28.23
CA ASN A 274 9.18 15.75 29.08
C ASN A 274 8.31 16.76 28.33
N VAL A 275 7.89 16.49 27.09
CA VAL A 275 6.78 17.27 26.51
C VAL A 275 5.49 16.81 27.18
N SER A 276 5.28 17.27 28.43
CA SER A 276 3.99 17.31 29.09
C SER A 276 3.02 18.01 28.14
N GLY A 277 1.95 17.31 27.77
CA GLY A 277 1.04 17.65 26.68
C GLY A 277 0.92 19.14 26.42
N ALA A 278 1.52 19.59 25.31
CA ALA A 278 1.14 20.87 24.73
C ALA A 278 -0.37 20.85 24.55
N GLU A 279 -1.00 21.92 25.03
CA GLU A 279 -2.45 22.10 25.14
C GLU A 279 -3.20 21.45 23.98
N LYS A 280 -4.20 20.63 24.34
CA LYS A 280 -5.23 20.19 23.41
C LYS A 280 -5.88 21.42 22.80
N LYS A 281 -5.39 21.89 21.64
CA LYS A 281 -6.32 22.41 20.65
C LYS A 281 -7.20 21.21 20.30
N LYS A 282 -8.47 21.27 20.70
CA LYS A 282 -9.54 20.58 19.99
C LYS A 282 -9.46 21.08 18.54
N GLU A 283 -8.57 20.52 17.75
CA GLU A 283 -8.81 20.45 16.33
C GLU A 283 -9.97 19.49 16.17
N THR A 284 -10.94 19.98 15.40
CA THR A 284 -12.20 19.35 15.05
C THR A 284 -12.04 17.83 14.99
N GLU A 285 -12.97 17.11 15.61
CA GLU A 285 -13.21 15.69 15.32
C GLU A 285 -13.38 15.57 13.79
N GLN A 286 -12.28 15.44 13.06
CA GLN A 286 -12.30 14.74 11.80
C GLN A 286 -12.40 13.29 12.23
N GLU A 287 -13.64 12.82 12.26
CA GLU A 287 -13.94 11.41 12.20
C GLU A 287 -12.99 10.75 11.19
N PRO A 288 -12.51 9.52 11.43
CA PRO A 288 -11.83 8.79 10.38
C PRO A 288 -12.73 8.85 9.15
N VAL A 289 -12.28 9.51 8.09
CA VAL A 289 -13.00 9.57 6.82
C VAL A 289 -12.87 8.18 6.19
N SER A 290 -13.61 7.22 6.75
CA SER A 290 -13.80 5.86 6.25
C SER A 290 -15.13 5.83 5.51
N ALA A 291 -15.12 6.31 4.27
CA ALA A 291 -16.25 6.15 3.34
C ALA A 291 -15.93 6.54 1.89
N GLU A 292 -14.75 7.10 1.57
CA GLU A 292 -14.50 7.55 0.20
C GLU A 292 -14.38 6.36 -0.75
N LEU A 293 -15.45 6.10 -1.51
CA LEU A 293 -15.50 5.13 -2.60
C LEU A 293 -14.76 5.70 -3.82
N ASN A 294 -13.87 4.90 -4.42
CA ASN A 294 -13.03 5.30 -5.54
C ASN A 294 -13.77 5.15 -6.87
N THR A 295 -14.60 6.12 -7.22
CA THR A 295 -15.48 6.09 -8.41
C THR A 295 -14.92 6.83 -9.61
N ASP A 296 -13.64 7.18 -9.59
CA ASP A 296 -12.92 7.92 -10.64
C ASP A 296 -11.87 7.08 -11.37
N ILE A 297 -11.81 5.78 -11.09
CA ILE A 297 -10.85 4.88 -11.73
C ILE A 297 -11.53 3.71 -12.45
N TYR A 298 -10.86 3.21 -13.47
CA TYR A 298 -11.12 1.90 -14.08
C TYR A 298 -9.86 1.05 -13.96
N VAL A 299 -10.05 -0.20 -13.52
CA VAL A 299 -8.95 -1.14 -13.27
C VAL A 299 -9.18 -2.42 -14.05
N LYS A 300 -8.17 -2.82 -14.81
CA LYS A 300 -8.17 -4.10 -15.52
C LYS A 300 -6.78 -4.71 -15.47
N GLY A 301 -6.68 -6.02 -15.34
CA GLY A 301 -5.39 -6.70 -15.40
C GLY A 301 -5.52 -8.21 -15.47
N GLY A 302 -4.38 -8.85 -15.68
CA GLY A 302 -4.30 -10.30 -15.88
C GLY A 302 -2.98 -10.71 -16.54
N GLU A 303 -2.91 -11.96 -17.01
CA GLU A 303 -1.81 -12.42 -17.85
C GLU A 303 -2.20 -12.23 -19.33
N SER A 304 -1.35 -11.56 -20.12
CA SER A 304 -1.60 -11.42 -21.56
C SER A 304 -1.39 -12.76 -22.28
N GLU A 305 -2.29 -13.13 -23.20
CA GLU A 305 -1.95 -14.09 -24.24
C GLU A 305 -1.39 -13.29 -25.42
N LYS A 306 -0.08 -13.40 -25.69
CA LYS A 306 0.64 -12.65 -26.74
C LYS A 306 0.29 -11.15 -26.75
N ASP A 307 -0.60 -10.72 -27.65
CA ASP A 307 -1.07 -9.35 -27.80
C ASP A 307 -2.46 -9.22 -27.17
N LYS A 308 -2.50 -8.61 -25.99
CA LYS A 308 -3.74 -8.38 -25.26
C LYS A 308 -4.37 -7.06 -25.71
N THR A 309 -5.66 -7.09 -25.97
CA THR A 309 -6.47 -5.89 -26.20
C THR A 309 -7.41 -5.70 -25.01
N GLU A 310 -7.43 -4.49 -24.46
CA GLU A 310 -8.38 -4.05 -23.44
C GLU A 310 -9.13 -2.82 -23.92
N ALA A 311 -10.38 -2.68 -23.49
CA ALA A 311 -11.23 -1.54 -23.80
C ALA A 311 -11.73 -0.86 -22.51
N PHE A 312 -11.92 0.44 -22.59
CA PHE A 312 -12.57 1.26 -21.56
C PHE A 312 -13.37 2.39 -22.20
N TYR A 313 -14.32 2.95 -21.45
CA TYR A 313 -15.25 3.94 -21.98
C TYR A 313 -15.00 5.30 -21.32
N VAL A 314 -14.91 6.34 -22.15
CA VAL A 314 -14.80 7.73 -21.73
C VAL A 314 -16.10 8.44 -22.05
N GLU A 315 -16.74 9.00 -21.04
CA GLU A 315 -17.96 9.76 -21.20
C GLU A 315 -17.74 11.19 -21.71
N GLU A 316 -18.79 11.78 -22.28
CA GLU A 316 -18.83 13.20 -22.59
C GLU A 316 -18.69 14.07 -21.33
N GLY A 317 -18.01 15.21 -21.47
CA GLY A 317 -17.73 16.12 -20.36
C GLY A 317 -16.52 15.74 -19.50
N THR A 318 -15.81 14.65 -19.81
CA THR A 318 -14.53 14.31 -19.16
C THR A 318 -13.50 15.43 -19.41
N ASN A 319 -12.98 16.01 -18.33
CA ASN A 319 -12.00 17.11 -18.38
C ASN A 319 -10.59 16.61 -18.67
N GLY A 320 -10.26 15.42 -18.18
CA GLY A 320 -8.93 14.83 -18.32
C GLY A 320 -8.91 13.32 -18.08
N LEU A 321 -7.91 12.67 -18.65
CA LEU A 321 -7.69 11.24 -18.56
C LEU A 321 -6.21 10.98 -18.27
N SER A 322 -5.93 10.14 -17.28
CA SER A 322 -4.59 9.60 -17.04
C SER A 322 -4.62 8.09 -17.25
N ILE A 323 -3.85 7.61 -18.23
CA ILE A 323 -3.77 6.18 -18.56
C ILE A 323 -2.40 5.65 -18.15
N GLN A 324 -2.40 4.48 -17.51
CA GLN A 324 -1.19 3.78 -17.11
C GLN A 324 -1.30 2.31 -17.47
N TRP A 325 -0.27 1.82 -18.13
CA TRP A 325 -0.07 0.41 -18.42
C TRP A 325 1.19 -0.06 -17.71
N LEU A 326 1.01 -0.84 -16.64
CA LEU A 326 2.10 -1.45 -15.91
C LEU A 326 2.39 -2.84 -16.49
N ASN A 327 3.67 -3.17 -16.67
CA ASN A 327 4.14 -4.49 -17.07
C ASN A 327 5.57 -4.75 -16.53
N GLU A 328 6.15 -5.91 -16.83
CA GLU A 328 7.54 -6.27 -16.48
C GLU A 328 8.56 -5.89 -17.58
N ARG A 329 8.17 -5.09 -18.59
CA ARG A 329 8.98 -4.96 -19.82
C ARG A 329 9.05 -3.55 -20.38
N GLN A 330 10.29 -3.09 -20.58
CA GLN A 330 10.60 -1.77 -21.13
C GLN A 330 10.25 -1.61 -22.62
N GLU A 331 10.42 -2.66 -23.42
CA GLU A 331 10.64 -2.52 -24.88
C GLU A 331 9.36 -2.45 -25.73
N THR A 332 8.22 -2.95 -25.25
CA THR A 332 6.97 -2.96 -26.03
C THR A 332 5.98 -1.98 -25.42
N GLN A 333 6.04 -0.72 -25.89
CA GLN A 333 5.02 0.26 -25.56
C GLN A 333 3.66 -0.19 -26.11
N PRO A 334 2.58 -0.08 -25.33
CA PRO A 334 1.25 -0.39 -25.83
C PRO A 334 0.79 0.66 -26.84
N GLU A 335 -0.05 0.27 -27.80
CA GLU A 335 -0.79 1.20 -28.65
C GLU A 335 -2.09 1.59 -27.94
N ILE A 336 -2.34 2.89 -27.78
CA ILE A 336 -3.63 3.41 -27.31
C ILE A 336 -4.36 4.02 -28.49
N ILE A 337 -5.57 3.54 -28.76
CA ILE A 337 -6.40 3.92 -29.90
C ILE A 337 -7.62 4.67 -29.37
N ALA A 338 -7.78 5.92 -29.81
CA ALA A 338 -8.91 6.77 -29.48
C ALA A 338 -10.15 6.40 -30.32
N PRO A 339 -11.36 6.75 -29.86
CA PRO A 339 -12.63 6.54 -30.58
C PRO A 339 -12.67 7.05 -32.03
N ASN A 340 -11.93 8.12 -32.32
CA ASN A 340 -11.82 8.72 -33.65
C ASN A 340 -10.81 8.01 -34.58
N GLY A 341 -10.14 6.96 -34.08
CA GLY A 341 -9.10 6.21 -34.81
C GLY A 341 -7.68 6.72 -34.59
N ASP A 342 -7.49 7.82 -33.83
CA ASP A 342 -6.15 8.33 -33.55
C ASP A 342 -5.37 7.35 -32.68
N VAL A 343 -4.13 7.06 -33.07
CA VAL A 343 -3.22 6.21 -32.30
C VAL A 343 -2.25 7.09 -31.54
N LEU A 344 -2.25 6.97 -30.21
CA LEU A 344 -1.29 7.64 -29.34
C LEU A 344 0.02 6.85 -29.31
N THR A 345 1.05 7.42 -29.90
CA THR A 345 2.39 6.80 -30.03
C THR A 345 3.43 7.41 -29.09
N ASN A 346 3.15 8.56 -28.47
CA ASN A 346 4.08 9.28 -27.59
C ASN A 346 3.86 8.93 -26.10
N LEU A 347 3.88 7.64 -25.77
CA LEU A 347 3.82 7.21 -24.37
C LEU A 347 5.15 7.48 -23.68
N LYS A 348 5.08 8.00 -22.46
CA LYS A 348 6.25 8.07 -21.59
C LYS A 348 6.41 6.73 -20.89
N THR A 349 7.65 6.23 -20.84
CA THR A 349 8.00 5.03 -20.06
C THR A 349 8.82 5.46 -18.87
N SER A 350 8.40 5.05 -17.68
CA SER A 350 9.19 5.19 -16.45
C SER A 350 9.40 3.80 -15.85
N GLU A 351 10.61 3.53 -15.39
CA GLU A 351 10.89 2.35 -14.58
C GLU A 351 10.41 2.59 -13.14
N ALA A 352 9.81 1.58 -12.54
CA ALA A 352 9.46 1.61 -11.14
C ALA A 352 10.74 1.74 -10.31
N SER A 353 10.81 2.81 -9.51
CA SER A 353 11.96 3.05 -8.65
C SER A 353 12.08 1.97 -7.58
N PHE A 354 13.30 1.79 -7.11
CA PHE A 354 13.61 1.01 -5.91
C PHE A 354 12.55 1.18 -4.80
N PRO A 355 12.07 0.09 -4.16
CA PRO A 355 12.50 -1.29 -4.30
C PRO A 355 11.95 -2.06 -5.50
N TYR A 356 11.12 -1.46 -6.35
CA TYR A 356 10.34 -2.18 -7.38
C TYR A 356 11.04 -2.29 -8.74
N GLU A 357 12.37 -2.47 -8.73
CA GLU A 357 13.20 -2.58 -9.94
C GLU A 357 12.70 -3.74 -10.83
N GLY A 358 12.52 -3.48 -12.14
CA GLY A 358 12.04 -4.47 -13.11
C GLY A 358 10.57 -4.33 -13.54
N ALA A 359 9.80 -3.40 -12.97
CA ALA A 359 8.48 -3.02 -13.50
C ALA A 359 8.55 -1.73 -14.32
N PHE A 360 7.79 -1.64 -15.40
CA PHE A 360 7.72 -0.46 -16.25
C PHE A 360 6.29 0.05 -16.31
N SER A 361 6.14 1.38 -16.27
CA SER A 361 4.88 2.08 -16.46
C SER A 361 4.93 2.86 -17.77
N HIS A 362 4.10 2.46 -18.73
CA HIS A 362 3.81 3.25 -19.93
C HIS A 362 2.58 4.11 -19.66
N HIS A 363 2.73 5.43 -19.76
CA HIS A 363 1.69 6.34 -19.29
C HIS A 363 1.54 7.58 -20.17
N VAL A 364 0.33 8.12 -20.15
CA VAL A 364 -0.05 9.33 -20.88
C VAL A 364 -1.14 10.09 -20.13
N GLN A 365 -1.09 11.42 -20.24
CA GLN A 365 -2.16 12.32 -19.80
C GLN A 365 -2.80 12.98 -21.01
N ILE A 366 -4.11 13.02 -21.02
CA ILE A 366 -4.92 13.56 -22.12
C ILE A 366 -5.86 14.60 -21.53
N ASN A 367 -5.77 15.83 -22.01
CA ASN A 367 -6.70 16.88 -21.67
C ASN A 367 -7.88 16.84 -22.63
N LYS A 368 -9.11 16.91 -22.10
CA LYS A 368 -10.35 16.86 -22.89
C LYS A 368 -10.39 15.68 -23.87
N PRO A 369 -10.32 14.43 -23.39
CA PRO A 369 -10.34 13.24 -24.25
C PRO A 369 -11.64 13.18 -25.08
N VAL A 370 -11.56 12.61 -26.27
CA VAL A 370 -12.75 12.36 -27.09
C VAL A 370 -13.63 11.28 -26.43
N PRO A 371 -14.97 11.47 -26.35
CA PRO A 371 -15.86 10.47 -25.79
C PRO A 371 -15.95 9.21 -26.66
N GLY A 372 -16.17 8.06 -26.03
CA GLY A 372 -16.37 6.78 -26.70
C GLY A 372 -15.50 5.65 -26.14
N GLU A 373 -15.39 4.57 -26.93
CA GLU A 373 -14.58 3.40 -26.59
C GLU A 373 -13.11 3.64 -26.94
N TRP A 374 -12.26 3.61 -25.93
CA TRP A 374 -10.81 3.64 -26.07
C TRP A 374 -10.26 2.22 -25.97
N THR A 375 -9.27 1.92 -26.81
CA THR A 375 -8.64 0.58 -26.86
C THR A 375 -7.16 0.67 -26.54
N ILE A 376 -6.63 -0.30 -25.79
CA ILE A 376 -5.20 -0.45 -25.53
C ILE A 376 -4.74 -1.83 -25.98
N ARG A 377 -3.69 -1.87 -26.80
CA ARG A 377 -3.06 -3.09 -27.31
C ARG A 377 -1.66 -3.22 -26.75
N SER A 378 -1.35 -4.34 -26.10
CA SER A 378 -0.07 -4.52 -25.41
C SER A 378 1.15 -4.60 -26.34
N ASN A 379 0.95 -5.04 -27.59
CA ASN A 379 2.00 -5.28 -28.60
C ASN A 379 3.21 -6.07 -28.08
N SER A 380 2.98 -6.96 -27.10
CA SER A 380 4.07 -7.62 -26.37
C SER A 380 4.65 -8.84 -27.09
N GLY A 381 3.90 -9.44 -28.03
CA GLY A 381 4.28 -10.66 -28.76
C GLY A 381 4.56 -11.90 -27.90
N LYS A 382 4.60 -11.75 -26.57
CA LYS A 382 4.85 -12.78 -25.56
C LYS A 382 3.91 -12.57 -24.38
N LYS A 383 3.66 -13.65 -23.66
CA LYS A 383 2.91 -13.64 -22.40
C LYS A 383 3.66 -12.80 -21.35
N ALA A 384 2.98 -11.80 -20.80
CA ALA A 384 3.44 -10.97 -19.70
C ALA A 384 2.24 -10.51 -18.87
N PRO A 385 2.37 -10.39 -17.54
CA PRO A 385 1.29 -9.85 -16.75
C PRO A 385 1.22 -8.33 -16.89
N TYR A 386 0.02 -7.75 -16.73
CA TYR A 386 -0.20 -6.30 -16.90
C TYR A 386 -1.37 -5.78 -16.04
N LEU A 387 -1.34 -4.48 -15.77
CA LEU A 387 -2.46 -3.71 -15.20
C LEU A 387 -2.64 -2.45 -16.03
N LEU A 388 -3.87 -2.27 -16.47
CA LEU A 388 -4.40 -1.03 -16.93
C LEU A 388 -5.07 -0.30 -15.76
N LEU A 389 -4.55 0.88 -15.45
CA LEU A 389 -5.20 1.84 -14.56
C LEU A 389 -5.55 3.09 -15.38
N VAL A 390 -6.82 3.45 -15.37
CA VAL A 390 -7.33 4.68 -16.01
C VAL A 390 -7.97 5.53 -14.93
N SER A 391 -7.51 6.77 -14.76
CA SER A 391 -8.13 7.76 -13.87
C SER A 391 -8.83 8.84 -14.70
N PHE A 392 -10.04 9.18 -14.29
CA PHE A 392 -10.94 10.10 -14.96
C PHE A 392 -11.10 11.36 -14.12
N ASP A 393 -10.81 12.52 -14.70
CA ASP A 393 -11.25 13.81 -14.17
C ASP A 393 -12.60 14.14 -14.81
N SER A 394 -13.69 13.82 -14.11
CA SER A 394 -15.05 13.90 -14.63
C SER A 394 -16.06 14.24 -13.54
N PRO A 395 -17.02 15.16 -13.80
CA PRO A 395 -18.14 15.42 -12.88
C PRO A 395 -18.98 14.18 -12.56
N LEU A 396 -18.99 13.18 -13.46
CA LEU A 396 -19.77 11.96 -13.30
C LEU A 396 -19.28 11.08 -12.13
N ASN A 397 -18.03 11.26 -11.69
CA ASN A 397 -17.44 10.50 -10.59
C ASN A 397 -18.22 10.70 -9.26
N GLU A 398 -18.65 11.93 -8.97
CA GLU A 398 -19.41 12.27 -7.75
C GLU A 398 -20.81 11.64 -7.76
N GLU A 399 -21.47 11.60 -8.92
CA GLU A 399 -22.79 10.97 -9.04
C GLU A 399 -22.72 9.44 -8.90
N ILE A 400 -21.68 8.79 -9.44
CA ILE A 400 -21.44 7.36 -9.16
C ILE A 400 -21.19 7.14 -7.67
N GLN A 401 -20.44 8.03 -7.00
CA GLN A 401 -20.15 7.91 -5.58
C GLN A 401 -21.43 8.01 -4.72
N ALA A 402 -22.29 8.97 -5.03
CA ALA A 402 -23.59 9.13 -4.38
C ALA A 402 -24.50 7.91 -4.63
N ALA A 403 -24.52 7.39 -5.85
CA ALA A 403 -25.28 6.19 -6.19
C ALA A 403 -24.75 4.95 -5.46
N ALA A 404 -23.43 4.81 -5.37
CA ALA A 404 -22.76 3.73 -4.66
C ALA A 404 -22.88 3.83 -3.13
N SER A 405 -23.17 5.00 -2.56
CA SER A 405 -23.40 5.11 -1.12
C SER A 405 -24.84 4.75 -0.73
N ASN A 406 -25.76 4.74 -1.71
CA ASN A 406 -27.16 4.39 -1.51
C ASN A 406 -27.35 2.88 -1.77
N SER A 407 -27.27 2.09 -0.69
CA SER A 407 -27.30 0.61 -0.67
C SER A 407 -28.51 -0.10 -1.32
N GLY A 408 -29.47 0.64 -1.89
CA GLY A 408 -30.68 0.14 -2.51
C GLY A 408 -30.61 0.13 -4.04
N ASP A 409 -30.21 -1.00 -4.62
CA ASP A 409 -30.46 -1.36 -6.02
C ASP A 409 -30.04 -0.31 -7.08
N ALA A 410 -28.74 -0.29 -7.40
CA ALA A 410 -28.15 0.58 -8.43
C ALA A 410 -28.80 0.46 -9.82
N SER A 411 -29.65 -0.56 -10.06
CA SER A 411 -30.36 -0.79 -11.33
C SER A 411 -31.44 0.25 -11.66
N THR A 412 -31.77 1.16 -10.74
CA THR A 412 -32.78 2.21 -10.93
C THR A 412 -32.26 3.63 -10.75
N HIS A 413 -30.95 3.82 -10.52
CA HIS A 413 -30.41 5.17 -10.30
C HIS A 413 -30.33 5.96 -11.61
N SER A 414 -31.11 7.05 -11.66
CA SER A 414 -30.96 8.13 -12.64
C SER A 414 -30.70 9.43 -11.90
N SER A 415 -29.64 10.14 -12.27
CA SER A 415 -29.22 11.43 -11.72
C SER A 415 -29.07 12.44 -12.85
N GLY A 416 -28.55 13.64 -12.56
CA GLY A 416 -28.40 14.71 -13.55
C GLY A 416 -27.54 14.28 -14.73
N LEU A 417 -26.44 13.58 -14.49
CA LEU A 417 -25.50 13.15 -15.54
C LEU A 417 -25.63 11.67 -15.91
N ILE A 418 -26.34 10.84 -15.12
CA ILE A 418 -26.45 9.40 -15.35
C ILE A 418 -27.89 9.02 -15.70
N LYS A 419 -28.09 8.51 -16.93
CA LYS A 419 -29.37 7.95 -17.37
C LYS A 419 -29.59 6.53 -16.87
N ARG A 420 -28.54 5.73 -16.86
CA ARG A 420 -28.59 4.33 -16.41
C ARG A 420 -27.28 3.95 -15.74
N LEU A 421 -27.38 3.43 -14.53
CA LEU A 421 -26.28 2.80 -13.81
C LEU A 421 -26.56 1.31 -13.66
N SER A 422 -25.51 0.51 -13.81
CA SER A 422 -25.50 -0.93 -13.55
C SER A 422 -24.25 -1.25 -12.75
N ARG A 423 -24.35 -2.24 -11.85
CA ARG A 423 -23.18 -2.76 -11.12
C ARG A 423 -23.07 -4.26 -11.26
N THR A 424 -21.85 -4.75 -11.37
CA THR A 424 -21.53 -6.17 -11.20
C THR A 424 -20.54 -6.32 -10.05
N VAL A 425 -20.80 -7.26 -9.14
CA VAL A 425 -19.94 -7.52 -7.99
C VAL A 425 -19.18 -8.82 -8.25
N GLU A 426 -17.85 -8.76 -8.20
CA GLU A 426 -16.97 -9.92 -8.14
C GLU A 426 -16.43 -10.05 -6.72
N THR A 427 -16.38 -11.28 -6.20
CA THR A 427 -15.85 -11.55 -4.86
C THR A 427 -14.82 -12.67 -4.94
N THR A 428 -13.63 -12.45 -4.38
CA THR A 428 -12.57 -13.45 -4.24
C THR A 428 -12.27 -13.65 -2.77
N TYR A 429 -12.25 -14.92 -2.31
CA TYR A 429 -12.01 -15.27 -0.93
C TYR A 429 -10.57 -15.73 -0.70
N PHE A 430 -10.00 -15.31 0.42
CA PHE A 430 -8.67 -15.67 0.89
C PHE A 430 -8.77 -16.09 2.35
N LYS A 431 -8.32 -17.32 2.63
CA LYS A 431 -8.13 -17.75 4.02
C LYS A 431 -6.84 -17.20 4.61
N ASP A 432 -5.83 -17.07 3.76
CA ASP A 432 -4.46 -16.70 4.07
C ASP A 432 -3.83 -16.01 2.85
N ALA A 433 -2.62 -15.48 3.01
CA ALA A 433 -1.91 -14.76 1.94
C ALA A 433 -1.66 -15.60 0.67
N LYS A 434 -1.65 -16.94 0.77
CA LYS A 434 -1.09 -17.83 -0.26
C LYS A 434 -2.15 -18.58 -1.09
N LYS A 435 -3.42 -18.58 -0.68
CA LYS A 435 -4.46 -19.38 -1.32
C LYS A 435 -5.48 -18.54 -2.07
N ASP A 436 -5.29 -18.48 -3.39
CA ASP A 436 -6.32 -18.07 -4.35
C ASP A 436 -7.38 -19.18 -4.43
N HIS A 437 -8.38 -19.11 -3.55
CA HIS A 437 -9.59 -19.92 -3.68
C HIS A 437 -10.69 -18.99 -4.20
N PRO A 438 -10.85 -18.83 -5.53
CA PRO A 438 -12.00 -18.13 -6.06
C PRO A 438 -13.25 -18.89 -5.61
N LEU A 439 -13.91 -18.38 -4.57
CA LEU A 439 -15.30 -18.69 -4.32
C LEU A 439 -16.03 -18.13 -5.54
N LYS A 440 -16.81 -19.02 -6.20
CA LYS A 440 -17.56 -18.76 -7.43
C LYS A 440 -17.90 -17.28 -7.59
N THR A 441 -17.44 -16.67 -8.69
CA THR A 441 -17.89 -15.37 -9.14
C THR A 441 -19.41 -15.45 -9.29
N SER A 442 -20.15 -14.99 -8.28
CA SER A 442 -21.56 -14.71 -8.45
C SER A 442 -21.64 -13.28 -8.95
N THR A 443 -21.99 -13.12 -10.23
CA THR A 443 -22.61 -11.88 -10.72
C THR A 443 -23.96 -11.74 -10.01
N SER A 444 -23.92 -11.37 -8.74
CA SER A 444 -25.08 -11.10 -7.89
C SER A 444 -25.11 -9.63 -7.49
N SER A 445 -26.28 -9.14 -7.12
CA SER A 445 -26.47 -7.79 -6.57
C SER A 445 -25.94 -7.61 -5.14
N ALA A 446 -25.48 -8.70 -4.49
CA ALA A 446 -25.02 -8.74 -3.10
C ALA A 446 -23.78 -9.62 -2.90
N VAL A 447 -22.96 -9.29 -1.89
CA VAL A 447 -21.76 -10.06 -1.47
C VAL A 447 -22.18 -11.32 -0.70
N GLN A 448 -21.54 -12.46 -0.98
CA GLN A 448 -21.73 -13.70 -0.21
C GLN A 448 -20.56 -13.98 0.73
N LEU A 449 -20.68 -13.53 1.97
CA LEU A 449 -19.71 -13.74 3.05
C LEU A 449 -20.15 -14.97 3.87
N LYS A 450 -19.42 -16.08 3.76
CA LYS A 450 -19.86 -17.39 4.31
C LYS A 450 -18.90 -18.02 5.30
N LYS A 451 -17.65 -17.55 5.36
CA LYS A 451 -16.56 -18.15 6.12
C LYS A 451 -15.73 -17.04 6.74
N GLU A 452 -15.11 -17.31 7.86
CA GLU A 452 -14.04 -16.48 8.40
C GLU A 452 -12.92 -16.34 7.36
N GLY A 453 -12.38 -15.13 7.20
CA GLY A 453 -11.31 -14.82 6.26
C GLY A 453 -11.54 -13.52 5.49
N ALA A 454 -10.61 -13.23 4.58
CA ALA A 454 -10.65 -12.02 3.78
C ALA A 454 -11.42 -12.24 2.47
N TYR A 455 -12.09 -11.20 2.03
CA TYR A 455 -12.86 -11.15 0.80
C TYR A 455 -12.48 -9.90 0.02
N SER A 456 -11.75 -10.05 -1.09
CA SER A 456 -11.61 -8.96 -2.05
C SER A 456 -12.91 -8.82 -2.83
N VAL A 457 -13.53 -7.65 -2.75
CA VAL A 457 -14.76 -7.30 -3.43
C VAL A 457 -14.45 -6.26 -4.49
N THR A 458 -14.70 -6.59 -5.76
CA THR A 458 -14.54 -5.70 -6.91
C THR A 458 -15.92 -5.38 -7.47
N VAL A 459 -16.30 -4.10 -7.44
CA VAL A 459 -17.55 -3.61 -8.03
C VAL A 459 -17.23 -2.90 -9.33
N ASN A 460 -17.77 -3.41 -10.44
CA ASN A 460 -17.67 -2.75 -11.73
C ASN A 460 -18.97 -2.01 -12.01
N TYR A 461 -18.88 -0.68 -12.07
CA TYR A 461 -19.97 0.20 -12.49
C TYR A 461 -19.89 0.38 -14.00
N THR A 462 -21.04 0.24 -14.66
CA THR A 462 -21.20 0.53 -16.09
C THR A 462 -22.49 1.30 -16.31
N GLY A 463 -22.55 2.13 -17.33
CA GLY A 463 -23.74 2.93 -17.54
C GLY A 463 -23.77 3.74 -18.81
N LEU A 464 -24.82 4.56 -18.91
CA LEU A 464 -25.01 5.57 -19.93
C LEU A 464 -25.24 6.91 -19.25
N THR A 465 -24.60 7.93 -19.80
CA THR A 465 -24.85 9.35 -19.47
C THR A 465 -26.28 9.78 -19.78
N GLU A 466 -26.68 10.96 -19.31
CA GLU A 466 -27.99 11.58 -19.53
C GLU A 466 -28.40 11.60 -21.02
N SER A 467 -27.46 11.91 -21.94
CA SER A 467 -27.71 11.86 -23.40
C SER A 467 -28.19 10.50 -23.90
N GLY A 468 -27.84 9.44 -23.16
CA GLY A 468 -28.14 8.06 -23.49
C GLY A 468 -27.25 7.46 -24.57
N THR A 469 -26.24 8.20 -25.03
CA THR A 469 -25.30 7.76 -26.08
C THR A 469 -23.90 7.50 -25.55
N SER A 470 -23.41 8.31 -24.60
CA SER A 470 -22.05 8.16 -24.06
C SER A 470 -22.05 7.15 -22.92
N ALA A 471 -21.26 6.08 -23.07
CA ALA A 471 -21.07 5.03 -22.06
C ALA A 471 -19.92 5.38 -21.11
N PHE A 472 -19.94 4.79 -19.91
CA PHE A 472 -18.86 4.91 -18.92
C PHE A 472 -18.64 3.58 -18.19
N ASN A 473 -17.44 3.43 -17.62
CA ASN A 473 -17.12 2.35 -16.69
C ASN A 473 -16.18 2.80 -15.56
N ARG A 474 -16.38 2.23 -14.36
CA ARG A 474 -15.54 2.45 -13.18
C ARG A 474 -15.38 1.17 -12.37
N THR A 475 -14.33 1.11 -11.55
CA THR A 475 -14.01 -0.05 -10.71
C THR A 475 -13.71 0.38 -9.27
N VAL A 476 -14.52 -0.10 -8.33
CA VAL A 476 -14.29 0.04 -6.89
C VAL A 476 -13.74 -1.29 -6.35
N ILE A 477 -12.67 -1.24 -5.57
CA ILE A 477 -12.04 -2.44 -4.98
C ILE A 477 -11.90 -2.20 -3.48
N ARG A 478 -12.42 -3.13 -2.66
CA ARG A 478 -12.25 -3.15 -1.21
C ARG A 478 -11.97 -4.55 -0.73
N THR A 479 -11.32 -4.67 0.42
CA THR A 479 -11.29 -5.93 1.16
C THR A 479 -12.22 -5.85 2.36
N LEU A 480 -13.07 -6.86 2.53
CA LEU A 480 -13.83 -7.12 3.74
C LEU A 480 -13.18 -8.28 4.50
N TYR A 481 -13.20 -8.25 5.83
CA TYR A 481 -12.76 -9.37 6.66
C TYR A 481 -13.90 -9.88 7.52
N VAL A 482 -14.14 -11.19 7.51
CA VAL A 482 -15.10 -11.85 8.38
C VAL A 482 -14.32 -12.50 9.52
N ASP A 483 -14.58 -12.11 10.75
CA ASP A 483 -13.92 -12.70 11.92
C ASP A 483 -14.55 -14.05 12.34
N GLN A 484 -13.96 -14.69 13.35
CA GLN A 484 -14.42 -15.97 13.90
C GLN A 484 -15.86 -15.94 14.47
N HIS A 485 -16.38 -14.75 14.77
CA HIS A 485 -17.75 -14.53 15.26
C HIS A 485 -18.73 -14.20 14.13
N GLY A 486 -18.25 -14.10 12.89
CA GLY A 486 -19.05 -13.72 11.73
C GLY A 486 -19.24 -12.21 11.58
N THR A 487 -18.56 -11.38 12.38
CA THR A 487 -18.60 -9.92 12.24
C THR A 487 -17.85 -9.53 10.97
N ILE A 488 -18.42 -8.61 10.21
CA ILE A 488 -17.82 -8.09 8.98
C ILE A 488 -17.10 -6.80 9.33
N HIS A 489 -15.83 -6.72 8.96
CA HIS A 489 -14.96 -5.57 9.14
C HIS A 489 -14.56 -4.99 7.78
N GLY A 490 -14.50 -3.67 7.69
CA GLY A 490 -14.19 -2.92 6.47
C GLY A 490 -15.44 -2.32 5.79
N ASP A 491 -15.19 -1.37 4.88
CA ASP A 491 -16.24 -0.61 4.21
C ASP A 491 -16.84 -1.41 3.04
N ILE A 492 -18.17 -1.48 3.00
CA ILE A 492 -18.90 -2.09 1.88
C ILE A 492 -18.72 -1.18 0.65
N PRO A 493 -18.28 -1.72 -0.52
CA PRO A 493 -17.94 -0.89 -1.67
C PRO A 493 -19.14 -0.35 -2.49
N TYR A 494 -20.37 -0.38 -1.94
CA TYR A 494 -21.62 -0.03 -2.63
C TYR A 494 -22.85 0.07 -1.70
#